data_AF-A0A8J7PWK0-F1
#
_entry.id   AF-A0A8J7PWK0-F1
#
_cell.length_a   1.000
_cell.length_b   1.000
_cell.length_c   1.000
_cell.angle_alpha   90.00
_cell.angle_beta   90.00
_cell.angle_gamma   90.00
#
_symmetry.space_group_name_H-M   'P 1'
#
loop_
_entity.id
_entity.type
_entity.pdbx_description
1 polymer ?
#
loop_
_entity_poly.entity_id
_entity_poly.type
_entity_poly.pdbx_seq_one_letter_code
_entity_poly.pdbx_strand_id
1 'polypeptide(L)'
;MPARAVFLTDGPSRTVKIGPTTIQLRRTTARNMAAAGRLSGLLIQALRQLGKEHITPERRAHLRRTLPADQRRELAKDIRLAPAWMHPIIRELAGEAA
;
A
#
# COMPACT_ATOMS: atom_id res chain seq x y z
N MET A 1 -2.56 22.03 -8.66
CA MET A 1 -1.44 21.45 -7.90
C MET A 1 -0.62 20.58 -8.86
N PRO A 2 0.69 20.81 -9.06
CA PRO A 2 1.49 19.95 -9.94
C PRO A 2 1.68 18.58 -9.30
N ALA A 3 1.44 17.51 -10.07
CA ALA A 3 1.69 16.14 -9.62
C ALA A 3 3.19 15.89 -9.49
N ARG A 4 3.63 15.31 -8.37
CA ARG A 4 5.04 14.97 -8.12
C ARG A 4 5.20 13.46 -8.03
N ALA A 5 6.09 12.89 -8.84
CA ALA A 5 6.38 11.46 -8.81
C ALA A 5 7.31 11.14 -7.63
N VAL A 6 6.80 10.40 -6.64
CA VAL A 6 7.53 9.96 -5.44
C VAL A 6 7.50 8.44 -5.38
N PHE A 7 8.68 7.81 -5.30
CA PHE A 7 8.84 6.37 -5.14
C PHE A 7 9.59 6.05 -3.84
N LEU A 8 9.27 4.91 -3.25
CA LEU A 8 9.99 4.41 -2.08
C LEU A 8 11.20 3.58 -2.52
N THR A 9 12.30 3.68 -1.77
CA THR A 9 13.51 2.87 -1.94
C THR A 9 14.08 2.48 -0.58
N ASP A 10 14.74 1.34 -0.46
CA ASP A 10 15.53 0.96 0.71
C ASP A 10 16.98 1.52 0.67
N GLY A 11 17.38 2.06 -0.48
CA GLY A 11 18.63 2.80 -0.66
C GLY A 11 18.57 4.27 -0.21
N PRO A 12 19.64 5.06 -0.47
CA PRO A 12 19.67 6.47 -0.12
C PRO A 12 18.56 7.29 -0.80
N SER A 13 17.98 8.24 -0.06
CA SER A 13 17.05 9.22 -0.64
C SER A 13 17.79 10.07 -1.67
N ARG A 14 17.18 10.28 -2.84
CA ARG A 14 17.75 11.14 -3.90
C ARG A 14 16.67 11.59 -4.86
N THR A 15 16.92 12.72 -5.50
CA THR A 15 16.09 13.21 -6.61
C THR A 15 16.80 12.89 -7.91
N VAL A 16 16.08 12.27 -8.85
CA VAL A 16 16.61 11.93 -10.18
C VAL A 16 15.82 12.72 -11.21
N LYS A 17 16.52 13.40 -12.11
CA LYS A 17 15.93 14.10 -13.25
C LYS A 17 16.10 13.24 -14.50
N ILE A 18 15.00 12.91 -15.16
CA ILE A 18 14.98 12.12 -16.41
C ILE A 18 14.27 12.99 -17.45
N GLY A 19 15.04 13.65 -18.31
CA GLY A 19 14.51 14.65 -19.24
C GLY A 19 13.75 15.77 -18.52
N PRO A 20 12.46 16.01 -18.84
CA PRO A 20 11.63 17.01 -18.15
C PRO A 20 11.05 16.50 -16.81
N THR A 21 11.15 15.20 -16.51
CA THR A 21 10.52 14.59 -15.34
C THR A 21 11.45 14.56 -14.14
N THR A 22 10.96 14.99 -12.98
CA THR A 22 11.67 14.91 -11.70
C THR A 22 11.05 13.80 -10.86
N ILE A 23 11.85 12.81 -10.47
CA ILE A 23 11.47 11.68 -9.63
C ILE A 23 12.14 11.80 -8.27
N GLN A 24 11.36 11.72 -7.19
CA GLN A 24 11.89 11.66 -5.83
C GLN A 24 11.93 10.21 -5.34
N LEU A 25 13.12 9.71 -5.01
CA LEU A 25 13.30 8.46 -4.30
C LEU A 25 13.37 8.78 -2.80
N ARG A 26 12.38 8.33 -2.05
CA ARG A 26 12.30 8.50 -0.60
C ARG A 26 12.70 7.21 0.10
N ARG A 27 13.73 7.28 0.95
CA ARG A 27 14.18 6.13 1.73
C ARG A 27 13.07 5.60 2.64
N THR A 28 12.98 4.28 2.70
CA THR A 28 12.16 3.49 3.62
C THR A 28 12.96 2.28 4.11
N THR A 29 12.33 1.38 4.87
CA THR A 29 12.96 0.16 5.37
C THR A 29 12.75 -1.01 4.40
N ALA A 30 13.68 -1.98 4.40
CA ALA A 30 13.52 -3.21 3.62
C ALA A 30 12.19 -3.92 3.91
N ARG A 31 11.73 -3.87 5.17
CA ARG A 31 10.40 -4.39 5.56
C ARG A 31 9.26 -3.72 4.81
N ASN A 32 9.31 -2.40 4.62
CA ASN A 32 8.29 -1.68 3.86
C ASN A 32 8.38 -1.94 2.35
N MET A 33 9.56 -2.33 1.84
CA MET A 33 9.78 -2.76 0.47
C MET A 33 9.42 -4.23 0.22
N ALA A 34 9.24 -5.04 1.27
CA ALA A 34 9.02 -6.49 1.14
C ALA A 34 7.77 -6.88 0.34
N ALA A 35 6.78 -5.98 0.27
CA ALA A 35 5.56 -6.14 -0.54
C ALA A 35 5.60 -5.33 -1.85
N ALA A 36 6.75 -4.74 -2.23
CA ALA A 36 6.87 -3.98 -3.47
C ALA A 36 6.53 -4.85 -4.69
N GLY A 37 5.82 -4.27 -5.65
CA GLY A 37 5.33 -4.97 -6.84
C GLY A 37 4.12 -5.88 -6.60
N ARG A 38 3.65 -6.04 -5.35
CA ARG A 38 2.47 -6.83 -5.01
C ARG A 38 1.27 -5.93 -4.70
N LEU A 39 0.06 -6.47 -4.89
CA LEU A 39 -1.18 -5.78 -4.52
C LEU A 39 -1.21 -5.41 -3.02
N SER A 40 -0.75 -6.31 -2.16
CA SER A 40 -0.63 -6.08 -0.71
C SER A 40 0.19 -4.83 -0.40
N GLY A 41 1.31 -4.63 -1.10
CA GLY A 41 2.15 -3.45 -0.96
C GLY A 41 1.43 -2.17 -1.37
N LEU A 42 0.72 -2.19 -2.51
CA LEU A 42 -0.06 -1.06 -2.97
C LEU A 42 -1.17 -0.70 -1.97
N LEU A 43 -1.91 -1.69 -1.49
CA LEU A 43 -2.96 -1.50 -0.50
C LEU A 43 -2.41 -0.91 0.80
N ILE A 44 -1.33 -1.48 1.35
CA ILE A 44 -0.69 -0.99 2.58
C ILE A 44 -0.25 0.47 2.43
N GLN A 45 0.34 0.84 1.29
CA GLN A 45 0.77 2.23 1.06
C GLN A 45 -0.43 3.17 0.89
N ALA A 46 -1.47 2.75 0.17
CA ALA A 46 -2.71 3.52 0.02
C ALA A 46 -3.38 3.77 1.39
N LEU A 47 -3.53 2.74 2.21
CA LEU A 47 -4.10 2.88 3.56
C LEU A 47 -3.23 3.77 4.46
N ARG A 48 -1.89 3.67 4.35
CA ARG A 48 -0.97 4.52 5.12
C ARG A 48 -1.10 5.99 4.72
N GLN A 49 -1.22 6.28 3.44
CA GLN A 49 -1.37 7.64 2.93
C GLN A 49 -2.74 8.23 3.28
N LEU A 50 -3.77 7.39 3.30
CA LEU A 50 -5.13 7.80 3.63
C LEU A 50 -5.29 8.04 5.15
N GLY A 51 -4.66 7.19 5.97
CA GLY A 51 -4.78 7.24 7.43
C GLY A 51 -6.04 6.55 7.95
N LYS A 52 -5.96 6.03 9.18
CA LYS A 52 -7.01 5.21 9.81
C LYS A 52 -8.38 5.90 9.85
N GLU A 53 -8.40 7.20 10.14
CA GLU A 53 -9.62 8.01 10.29
C GLU A 53 -10.44 8.10 9.00
N HIS A 54 -9.79 7.95 7.86
CA HIS A 54 -10.39 8.10 6.55
C HIS A 54 -10.80 6.75 5.93
N ILE A 55 -10.72 5.64 6.66
CA ILE A 55 -11.12 4.33 6.16
C ILE A 55 -12.56 4.06 6.60
N THR A 56 -13.50 4.55 5.79
CA THR A 56 -14.93 4.40 6.04
C THR A 56 -15.44 3.02 5.59
N PRO A 57 -16.59 2.55 6.10
CA PRO A 57 -17.21 1.30 5.65
C PRO A 57 -17.45 1.25 4.14
N GLU A 58 -17.85 2.36 3.53
CA GLU A 58 -18.14 2.47 2.11
C GLU A 58 -16.87 2.25 1.28
N ARG A 59 -15.74 2.80 1.74
CA ARG A 59 -14.43 2.60 1.11
C ARG A 59 -13.98 1.14 1.22
N ARG A 60 -14.23 0.48 2.35
CA ARG A 60 -13.95 -0.96 2.52
C ARG A 60 -14.82 -1.82 1.60
N ALA A 61 -16.11 -1.53 1.52
CA ALA A 61 -17.04 -2.22 0.62
C ALA A 61 -16.64 -2.03 -0.85
N HIS A 62 -16.20 -0.83 -1.23
CA HIS A 62 -15.69 -0.55 -2.57
C HIS A 62 -14.43 -1.38 -2.86
N LEU A 63 -13.44 -1.38 -1.97
CA LEU A 63 -12.22 -2.21 -2.11
C LEU A 63 -12.56 -3.70 -2.24
N ARG A 64 -13.53 -4.19 -1.47
CA ARG A 64 -13.96 -5.59 -1.55
C ARG A 64 -14.52 -5.99 -2.91
N ARG A 65 -15.14 -5.04 -3.62
CA ARG A 65 -15.72 -5.23 -4.97
C ARG A 65 -14.70 -5.04 -6.08
N THR A 66 -13.73 -4.15 -5.91
CA THR A 66 -12.73 -3.84 -6.95
C THR A 66 -11.52 -4.75 -6.93
N LEU A 67 -11.17 -5.33 -5.78
CA LEU A 67 -10.04 -6.24 -5.68
C LEU A 67 -10.39 -7.63 -6.23
N PRO A 68 -9.58 -8.18 -7.16
CA PRO A 68 -9.77 -9.54 -7.68
C PRO A 68 -9.75 -10.61 -6.59
N ALA A 69 -10.65 -11.59 -6.68
CA ALA A 69 -10.86 -12.59 -5.63
C ALA A 69 -9.62 -13.48 -5.39
N ASP A 70 -8.89 -13.80 -6.45
CA ASP A 70 -7.61 -14.51 -6.44
C ASP A 70 -6.54 -13.73 -5.66
N GLN A 71 -6.41 -12.42 -5.92
CA GLN A 71 -5.42 -11.58 -5.25
C GLN A 71 -5.79 -11.28 -3.79
N ARG A 72 -7.09 -11.26 -3.45
CA ARG A 72 -7.55 -11.07 -2.07
C ARG A 72 -7.02 -12.14 -1.12
N ARG A 73 -6.86 -13.39 -1.58
CA ARG A 73 -6.28 -14.49 -0.79
C ARG A 73 -4.81 -14.27 -0.46
N GLU A 74 -4.08 -13.54 -1.30
CA GLU A 74 -2.67 -13.25 -1.06
C GLU A 74 -2.45 -12.17 0.00
N LEU A 75 -3.44 -11.31 0.22
CA LEU A 75 -3.37 -10.25 1.23
C LEU A 75 -3.08 -10.79 2.63
N ALA A 76 -3.63 -11.95 2.99
CA ALA A 76 -3.41 -12.60 4.27
C ALA A 76 -1.95 -13.02 4.50
N LYS A 77 -1.24 -13.44 3.44
CA LYS A 77 0.17 -13.85 3.52
C LYS A 77 1.07 -12.69 3.94
N ASP A 78 0.74 -11.49 3.46
CA ASP A 78 1.54 -10.28 3.66
C ASP A 78 1.05 -9.41 4.84
N ILE A 79 0.04 -9.86 5.60
CA ILE A 79 -0.53 -9.09 6.73
C ILE A 79 0.52 -8.65 7.76
N ARG A 80 1.55 -9.49 7.97
CA ARG A 80 2.66 -9.21 8.91
C ARG A 80 3.55 -8.03 8.46
N LEU A 81 3.50 -7.67 7.18
CA LEU A 81 4.20 -6.52 6.62
C LEU A 81 3.45 -5.20 6.90
N ALA A 82 2.15 -5.27 7.19
CA ALA A 82 1.32 -4.13 7.52
C ALA A 82 1.41 -3.74 9.01
N PRO A 83 1.23 -2.45 9.36
CA PRO A 83 0.96 -2.03 10.73
C PRO A 83 -0.24 -2.75 11.34
N ALA A 84 -0.18 -3.01 12.65
CA ALA A 84 -1.22 -3.74 13.37
C ALA A 84 -2.64 -3.18 13.16
N TRP A 85 -2.77 -1.85 13.06
CA TRP A 85 -4.09 -1.21 12.86
C TRP A 85 -4.73 -1.56 11.51
N MET A 86 -3.95 -1.96 10.49
CA MET A 86 -4.46 -2.38 9.18
C MET A 86 -4.91 -3.84 9.17
N HIS A 87 -4.49 -4.65 10.15
CA HIS A 87 -4.75 -6.10 10.15
C HIS A 87 -6.24 -6.44 10.05
N PRO A 88 -7.16 -5.78 10.81
CA PRO A 88 -8.59 -6.06 10.69
C PRO A 88 -9.13 -5.77 9.28
N ILE A 89 -8.67 -4.69 8.65
CA ILE A 89 -9.09 -4.28 7.30
C ILE A 89 -8.59 -5.30 6.28
N ILE A 90 -7.34 -5.75 6.41
CA ILE A 90 -6.73 -6.72 5.51
C ILE A 90 -7.44 -8.09 5.63
N ARG A 91 -7.78 -8.54 6.84
CA ARG A 91 -8.54 -9.80 7.05
C ARG A 91 -9.94 -9.74 6.44
N GLU A 92 -10.67 -8.65 6.70
CA GLU A 92 -11.98 -8.39 6.10
C GLU A 92 -11.90 -8.46 4.56
N LEU A 93 -10.89 -7.80 3.98
CA LEU A 93 -10.66 -7.84 2.55
C LEU A 93 -10.19 -9.21 2.07
N ALA A 94 -9.43 -9.99 2.82
CA ALA A 94 -9.03 -11.34 2.43
C ALA A 94 -10.21 -12.33 2.40
N GLY A 95 -11.36 -11.97 2.98
CA GLY A 95 -12.49 -12.88 3.15
C GLY A 95 -12.31 -13.81 4.37
N GLU A 96 -11.28 -13.55 5.18
CA GLU A 96 -11.13 -14.11 6.52
C GLU A 96 -11.97 -13.27 7.48
N ALA A 97 -13.30 -13.38 7.36
CA ALA A 97 -14.16 -12.94 8.44
C ALA A 97 -13.96 -13.93 9.60
N ALA A 98 -13.73 -13.37 10.79
CA ALA A 98 -13.70 -14.11 12.06
C ALA A 98 -15.00 -14.88 12.29
#